data_AF-A0AAP4PWW3-F1
#
_entry.id   AF-A0AAP4PWW3-F1
#
_cell.length_a   1.000
_cell.length_b   1.000
_cell.length_c   1.000
_cell.angle_alpha   90.00
_cell.angle_beta   90.00
_cell.angle_gamma   90.00
#
_symmetry.space_group_name_H-M   'P 1'
#
loop_
_entity.id
_entity.type
_entity.pdbx_description
1 polymer ?
#
loop_
_entity_poly.entity_id
_entity_poly.type
_entity_poly.pdbx_seq_one_letter_code
_entity_poly.pdbx_strand_id
1 'polypeptide(L)'
;MKLRIKSEYFIDKTNKSFKIEEYLMIFEILISSNNSEKLSDILKLLHKIVEKEYIDKDIFNYFLKSEIFREYMNKYLKLEQIDIDDIDEYIIKN
;
A
#
# COMPACT_ATOMS: atom_id res chain seq x y z
N MET A 1 -2.08 -4.19 26.14
CA MET A 1 -0.86 -4.57 25.41
C MET A 1 -0.83 -3.77 24.11
N LYS A 2 0.02 -2.74 24.02
CA LYS A 2 0.16 -1.93 22.80
C LYS A 2 0.95 -2.75 21.79
N LEU A 3 0.37 -3.05 20.62
CA LEU A 3 1.06 -3.64 19.49
C LEU A 3 2.22 -2.70 19.10
N ARG A 4 3.43 -3.05 19.54
CA ARG A 4 4.66 -2.38 19.14
C ARG A 4 5.17 -3.15 17.94
N ILE A 5 4.73 -2.75 16.75
CA ILE A 5 5.26 -3.25 15.48
C ILE A 5 6.77 -2.94 15.51
N LYS A 6 7.59 -3.98 15.62
CA LYS A 6 9.04 -3.87 15.43
C LYS A 6 9.22 -3.60 13.95
N SER A 7 9.58 -2.36 13.60
CA SER A 7 10.03 -1.89 12.29
C SER A 7 10.52 -3.01 11.36
N GLU A 8 9.65 -3.47 10.46
CA GLU A 8 10.02 -4.41 9.41
C GLU A 8 10.71 -3.62 8.30
N TYR A 9 12.00 -3.88 8.12
CA TYR A 9 12.76 -3.38 6.99
C TYR A 9 12.62 -4.40 5.85
N PHE A 10 12.19 -3.95 4.68
CA PHE A 10 12.24 -4.73 3.44
C PHE A 10 13.61 -4.59 2.82
N ILE A 11 14.21 -5.67 2.37
CA ILE A 11 15.41 -5.59 1.53
C ILE A 11 14.93 -5.82 0.10
N ASP A 12 15.03 -4.81 -0.75
CA ASP A 12 14.70 -4.96 -2.17
C ASP A 12 15.76 -5.80 -2.90
N LYS A 13 15.48 -6.15 -4.16
CA LYS A 13 16.41 -6.89 -5.05
C LYS A 13 17.79 -6.22 -5.25
N THR A 14 17.95 -4.96 -4.85
CA THR A 14 19.19 -4.18 -4.92
C THR A 14 19.94 -4.13 -3.57
N ASN A 15 19.49 -4.89 -2.56
CA ASN A 15 19.94 -4.85 -1.17
C ASN A 15 19.67 -3.53 -0.44
N LYS A 16 18.76 -2.70 -0.95
CA LYS A 16 18.35 -1.47 -0.27
C LYS A 16 17.28 -1.81 0.76
N SER A 17 17.53 -1.44 2.01
CA SER A 17 16.55 -1.59 3.08
C SER A 17 15.51 -0.47 3.02
N PHE A 18 14.24 -0.79 2.87
CA PHE A 18 13.13 0.14 2.89
C PHE A 18 12.30 -0.07 4.16
N LYS A 19 11.95 1.01 4.85
CA LYS A 19 11.05 0.91 6.00
C LYS A 19 9.61 0.80 5.50
N ILE A 20 8.88 -0.20 5.95
CA ILE A 20 7.43 -0.30 5.69
C ILE A 20 6.68 0.99 6.08
N GLU A 21 7.17 1.68 7.11
CA GLU A 21 6.65 2.97 7.61
C GLU A 21 6.62 4.05 6.54
N GLU A 22 7.62 4.10 5.64
CA GLU A 22 7.67 5.10 4.57
C GLU A 22 6.59 4.82 3.51
N TYR A 23 6.31 3.56 3.22
CA TYR A 23 5.20 3.15 2.35
C TYR A 23 3.85 3.47 2.97
N LEU A 24 3.69 3.16 4.25
CA LEU A 24 2.47 3.49 4.99
C LEU A 24 2.20 4.98 4.97
N MET A 25 3.22 5.81 5.14
CA MET A 25 3.09 7.26 5.05
C MET A 25 2.61 7.71 3.66
N ILE A 26 3.20 7.18 2.57
CA ILE A 26 2.76 7.50 1.20
C ILE A 26 1.29 7.09 1.01
N PHE A 27 0.93 5.90 1.48
CA PHE A 27 -0.44 5.39 1.37
C PHE A 27 -1.43 6.22 2.19
N GLU A 28 -1.10 6.60 3.42
CA GLU A 28 -1.93 7.46 4.27
C GLU A 28 -2.12 8.85 3.65
N ILE A 29 -1.07 9.42 3.07
CA ILE A 29 -1.14 10.69 2.34
C ILE A 29 -2.09 10.56 1.17
N LEU A 30 -1.94 9.52 0.34
CA LEU A 30 -2.81 9.28 -0.81
C LEU A 30 -4.26 9.12 -0.40
N ILE A 31 -4.55 8.28 0.59
CA ILE A 31 -5.91 8.10 1.09
C ILE A 31 -6.48 9.43 1.63
N SER A 32 -5.70 10.16 2.42
CA SER A 32 -6.17 11.42 3.01
C SER A 32 -6.44 12.49 1.96
N SER A 33 -5.60 12.57 0.93
CA SER A 33 -5.77 13.51 -0.19
C SER A 33 -6.86 13.11 -1.18
N ASN A 34 -7.27 11.84 -1.19
CA ASN A 34 -8.26 11.27 -2.11
C ASN A 34 -9.40 10.60 -1.34
N ASN A 35 -9.81 11.18 -0.21
CA ASN A 35 -10.73 10.56 0.74
C ASN A 35 -12.17 10.41 0.22
N SER A 36 -12.51 11.03 -0.91
CA SER A 36 -13.77 10.84 -1.64
C SER A 36 -13.70 9.74 -2.71
N GLU A 37 -12.49 9.31 -3.08
CA GLU A 37 -12.26 8.36 -4.15
C GLU A 37 -12.52 6.92 -3.70
N LYS A 38 -12.69 6.03 -4.68
CA LYS A 38 -12.75 4.60 -4.46
C LYS A 38 -11.35 4.02 -4.28
N LEU A 39 -11.27 2.87 -3.63
CA LEU A 39 -10.01 2.15 -3.43
C LEU A 39 -9.33 1.85 -4.77
N SER A 40 -10.09 1.39 -5.76
CA SER A 40 -9.56 1.11 -7.10
C SER A 40 -8.83 2.31 -7.70
N ASP A 41 -9.33 3.52 -7.50
CA ASP A 41 -8.71 4.75 -8.00
C ASP A 41 -7.46 5.14 -7.21
N ILE A 42 -7.47 4.97 -5.89
CA ILE A 42 -6.29 5.16 -5.04
C ILE A 42 -5.17 4.17 -5.42
N LEU A 43 -5.51 2.91 -5.70
CA LEU A 43 -4.54 1.92 -6.14
C LEU A 43 -3.98 2.24 -7.53
N LYS A 44 -4.78 2.78 -8.46
CA LYS A 44 -4.26 3.27 -9.76
C LYS A 44 -3.24 4.40 -9.57
N LEU A 45 -3.44 5.28 -8.60
CA LEU A 45 -2.46 6.32 -8.28
C LEU A 45 -1.18 5.71 -7.70
N LEU A 46 -1.31 4.73 -6.80
CA LEU A 46 -0.16 4.04 -6.21
C LEU A 46 0.64 3.26 -7.28
N HIS A 47 -0.04 2.62 -8.23
CA HIS A 47 0.57 2.00 -9.42
C HIS A 47 1.45 2.99 -10.20
N LYS A 48 0.95 4.20 -10.48
CA LYS A 48 1.74 5.24 -11.18
C LYS A 48 2.98 5.68 -10.40
N ILE A 49 2.98 5.59 -9.08
CA ILE A 49 4.16 5.87 -8.25
C ILE A 49 5.20 4.75 -8.40
N VAL A 50 4.74 3.50 -8.49
CA VAL A 50 5.59 2.33 -8.76
C VAL A 50 6.19 2.42 -10.17
N GLU A 51 5.38 2.76 -11.18
CA GLU A 51 5.83 2.92 -12.57
C GLU A 51 6.91 4.00 -12.73
N LYS A 52 6.87 5.03 -11.88
CA LYS A 52 7.87 6.10 -11.84
C LYS A 52 9.10 5.76 -10.98
N GLU A 53 9.21 4.51 -10.52
CA GLU A 53 10.31 3.99 -9.71
C GLU A 53 10.55 4.73 -8.38
N TYR A 54 9.55 5.46 -7.87
CA TYR A 54 9.60 6.02 -6.52
C TYR A 54 9.39 4.94 -5.45
N ILE A 55 8.76 3.83 -5.86
CA ILE A 55 8.40 2.67 -5.06
C ILE A 55 8.84 1.43 -5.85
N ASP A 56 9.47 0.47 -5.16
CA ASP A 56 9.80 -0.82 -5.74
C ASP A 56 8.54 -1.70 -5.82
N LYS A 57 8.35 -2.36 -6.97
CA LYS A 57 7.19 -3.20 -7.25
C LYS A 57 7.05 -4.40 -6.31
N ASP A 58 8.16 -4.98 -5.85
CA ASP A 58 8.14 -6.14 -4.97
C ASP A 58 7.63 -5.72 -3.58
N ILE A 59 8.01 -4.52 -3.13
CA ILE A 59 7.51 -3.93 -1.88
C ILE A 59 6.02 -3.58 -2.01
N PHE A 60 5.61 -2.97 -3.13
CA PHE A 60 4.21 -2.69 -3.40
C PHE A 60 3.35 -3.96 -3.38
N ASN A 61 3.78 -5.02 -4.08
CA ASN A 61 3.09 -6.30 -4.11
C ASN A 61 3.00 -6.95 -2.72
N TYR A 62 4.06 -6.87 -1.92
CA TYR A 62 4.03 -7.33 -0.53
C TYR A 62 3.03 -6.52 0.29
N PHE A 63 3.06 -5.19 0.16
CA PHE A 63 2.18 -4.30 0.89
C PHE A 63 0.71 -4.64 0.62
N LEU A 64 0.32 -4.82 -0.65
CA LEU A 64 -1.06 -5.21 -1.01
C LEU A 64 -1.49 -6.56 -0.41
N LYS A 65 -0.55 -7.50 -0.24
CA LYS A 65 -0.80 -8.81 0.37
C LYS A 65 -0.73 -8.81 1.90
N SER A 66 -0.28 -7.71 2.50
CA SER A 66 -0.09 -7.62 3.94
C SER A 66 -1.41 -7.42 4.69
N GLU A 67 -1.49 -7.92 5.92
CA GLU A 67 -2.61 -7.60 6.82
C GLU A 67 -2.67 -6.10 7.13
N ILE A 68 -1.54 -5.40 7.11
CA ILE A 68 -1.45 -3.97 7.39
C ILE A 68 -2.23 -3.15 6.35
N PHE A 69 -2.14 -3.49 5.07
CA PHE A 69 -2.96 -2.85 4.03
C PHE A 69 -4.44 -3.00 4.36
N ARG A 70 -4.89 -4.22 4.67
CA ARG A 70 -6.29 -4.50 5.05
C ARG A 70 -6.73 -3.70 6.28
N GLU A 71 -5.88 -3.57 7.30
CA GLU A 71 -6.19 -2.76 8.48
C GLU A 71 -6.37 -1.28 8.14
N TYR A 72 -5.47 -0.73 7.32
CA TYR A 72 -5.51 0.67 6.92
C TYR A 72 -6.73 0.98 6.06
N MET A 73 -7.04 0.07 5.14
CA MET A 73 -8.23 0.14 4.31
C MET A 73 -9.51 0.27 5.13
N ASN A 74 -9.69 -0.61 6.11
CA ASN A 74 -10.86 -0.59 6.99
C ASN A 74 -10.87 0.60 7.96
N LYS A 75 -9.69 1.15 8.28
CA LYS A 75 -9.55 2.30 9.18
C LYS A 75 -9.90 3.62 8.51
N TYR A 76 -9.49 3.80 7.25
CA TYR A 76 -9.56 5.11 6.60
C TYR A 76 -10.64 5.22 5.52
N LEU A 77 -11.08 4.12 4.92
CA LEU A 77 -12.12 4.13 3.90
C LEU A 77 -13.45 3.61 4.44
N LYS A 78 -14.54 4.15 3.91
CA LYS A 78 -15.88 3.60 4.13
C LYS A 78 -16.08 2.34 3.30
N LEU A 79 -16.99 1.47 3.74
CA LEU A 79 -17.34 0.24 3.00
C LEU A 79 -17.74 0.51 1.54
N GLU A 80 -18.48 1.60 1.29
CA GLU A 80 -18.90 2.01 -0.07
C GLU A 80 -17.74 2.44 -0.99
N GLN A 81 -16.58 2.76 -0.41
CA GLN A 81 -15.36 3.12 -1.15
C GLN A 81 -14.47 1.91 -1.42
N ILE A 82 -14.65 0.80 -0.70
CA ILE A 82 -13.90 -0.45 -0.88
C ILE A 82 -14.59 -1.24 -1.99
N ASP A 83 -14.25 -0.93 -3.24
CA ASP A 83 -14.87 -1.46 -4.45
C ASP A 83 -14.05 -2.58 -5.12
N ILE A 84 -13.18 -3.23 -4.35
CA ILE A 84 -12.29 -4.30 -4.82
C ILE A 84 -12.63 -5.59 -4.09
N ASP A 85 -13.03 -6.59 -4.86
CA ASP A 85 -13.29 -7.94 -4.35
C ASP A 85 -12.01 -8.80 -4.36
N ASP A 86 -11.13 -8.59 -5.34
CA ASP A 86 -9.87 -9.32 -5.51
C ASP A 86 -8.67 -8.36 -5.67
N ILE A 87 -7.77 -8.38 -4.69
CA ILE A 87 -6.57 -7.54 -4.70
C ILE A 87 -5.50 -8.06 -5.67
N ASP A 88 -5.56 -9.34 -6.06
CA ASP A 88 -4.58 -9.95 -6.96
C ASP A 88 -4.63 -9.34 -8.38
N GLU A 89 -5.74 -8.72 -8.77
CA GLU A 89 -5.86 -7.93 -10.01
C GLU A 89 -4.92 -6.72 -10.04
N TYR A 90 -4.48 -6.24 -8.87
CA TYR A 90 -3.62 -5.07 -8.71
C TYR A 90 -2.15 -5.46 -8.49
N ILE A 91 -1.80 -6.75 -8.48
CA ILE A 91 -0.42 -7.20 -8.32
C ILE A 91 0.35 -7.04 -9.63
N ILE A 92 1.51 -6.41 -9.57
CA ILE A 92 2.39 -6.22 -10.73
C ILE A 92 3.19 -7.51 -10.96
N LYS A 93 2.91 -8.21 -12.05
CA LYS A 93 3.65 -9.43 -12.44
C LYS A 93 4.99 -9.08 -13.09
N ASN A 94 5.99 -9.93 -12.85
CA ASN A 94 7.33 -9.84 -13.46
C ASN A 94 7.38 -10.51 -14.83
#